data_AF-A0A926IFF0-F1
#
_entry.id   AF-A0A926IFF0-F1
#
_cell.length_a   1.000
_cell.length_b   1.000
_cell.length_c   1.000
_cell.angle_alpha   90.00
_cell.angle_beta   90.00
_cell.angle_gamma   90.00
#
_symmetry.space_group_name_H-M   'P 1'
#
loop_
_entity.id
_entity.type
_entity.pdbx_description
1 polymer ?
#
loop_
_entity_poly.entity_id
_entity_poly.type
_entity_poly.pdbx_seq_one_letter_code
_entity_poly.pdbx_strand_id
1 'polypeptide(L)'
;MEHSLILAICMVVLFMGLIVYWAWIRRRLAIEKVEERTDSQKVKDINEALSLYGFLFDVQQDLVYSHMYPWQRKVGYCRLYDELAPSLNMIIDSEPIYFQYDGRRWLIEFWKGQYGMTTGGEVGVYVTDKEDVDIPGIFSGAFYECVSDDDRLQMAYTLKKEDKTIIERKGRHWWLTDFDVAVFSKPEQLSLELQIIFPNSEMQRAFIKGLSDAGYKAQDIRVENRMVQVIFTTPRTAQPQKYGKWVVAWIQRLNRFYCHLFNWVTRDFTRTLDKIDFLRIYYPILFRMLANSKRAKKLEELYKNMQPYLNQ
;
A
#
# COMPACT_ATOMS: atom_id res chain seq x y z
N MET A 1 19.15 -57.02 -0.82
CA MET A 1 19.29 -55.60 -0.44
C MET A 1 19.07 -54.67 -1.65
N GLU A 2 19.56 -55.02 -2.85
CA GLU A 2 19.35 -54.21 -4.06
C GLU A 2 17.91 -54.22 -4.59
N HIS A 3 17.23 -55.37 -4.66
CA HIS A 3 15.83 -55.45 -5.13
C HIS A 3 14.84 -54.68 -4.24
N SER A 4 15.05 -54.70 -2.92
CA SER A 4 14.24 -53.91 -1.97
C SER A 4 14.46 -52.41 -2.12
N LEU A 5 15.68 -51.99 -2.43
CA LEU A 5 16.01 -50.59 -2.69
C LEU A 5 15.39 -50.10 -4.01
N ILE A 6 15.48 -50.91 -5.07
CA ILE A 6 14.85 -50.61 -6.37
C ILE A 6 13.33 -50.50 -6.22
N LEU A 7 12.69 -51.43 -5.51
CA LEU A 7 11.24 -51.38 -5.26
C LEU A 7 10.84 -50.12 -4.47
N ALA A 8 11.62 -49.74 -3.45
CA ALA A 8 11.39 -48.52 -2.68
C ALA A 8 11.48 -47.25 -3.56
N ILE A 9 12.51 -47.17 -4.43
CA ILE A 9 12.66 -46.07 -5.38
C ILE A 9 11.46 -46.02 -6.34
N CYS A 10 11.04 -47.16 -6.91
CA CYS A 10 9.88 -47.21 -7.79
C CYS A 10 8.60 -46.75 -7.11
N MET A 11 8.37 -47.13 -5.84
CA MET A 11 7.20 -46.66 -5.07
C MET A 11 7.23 -45.15 -4.83
N VAL A 12 8.40 -44.59 -4.51
CA VAL A 12 8.56 -43.14 -4.33
C VAL A 12 8.29 -42.40 -5.65
N VAL A 13 8.82 -42.90 -6.77
CA VAL A 13 8.57 -42.29 -8.10
C VAL A 13 7.09 -42.36 -8.47
N LEU A 14 6.43 -43.49 -8.26
CA LEU A 14 5.00 -43.65 -8.50
C LEU A 14 4.18 -42.68 -7.63
N PHE A 15 4.51 -42.61 -6.34
CA PHE A 15 3.84 -41.71 -5.39
C PHE A 15 4.02 -40.23 -5.78
N MET A 16 5.24 -39.82 -6.16
CA MET A 16 5.50 -38.48 -6.68
C MET A 16 4.72 -38.20 -7.97
N GLY A 17 4.64 -39.18 -8.88
CA GLY A 17 3.82 -39.09 -10.09
C GLY A 17 2.34 -38.87 -9.78
N LEU A 18 1.78 -39.60 -8.81
CA LEU A 18 0.40 -39.44 -8.36
C LEU A 18 0.15 -38.05 -7.74
N ILE A 19 1.10 -37.54 -6.95
CA ILE A 19 1.02 -36.18 -6.38
C ILE A 19 1.01 -35.13 -7.49
N VAL A 20 1.91 -35.25 -8.46
CA VAL A 20 2.00 -34.32 -9.60
C VAL A 20 0.72 -34.36 -10.43
N TYR A 21 0.20 -35.56 -10.73
CA TYR A 21 -1.06 -35.74 -11.46
C TYR A 21 -2.25 -35.14 -10.71
N TRP A 22 -2.35 -35.38 -9.40
CA TRP A 22 -3.39 -34.79 -8.57
C TRP A 22 -3.30 -33.26 -8.49
N ALA A 23 -2.08 -32.72 -8.34
CA ALA A 23 -1.86 -31.28 -8.34
C ALA A 23 -2.24 -30.65 -9.69
N TRP A 24 -1.94 -31.34 -10.80
CA TRP A 24 -2.33 -30.93 -12.14
C TRP A 24 -3.86 -30.88 -12.30
N ILE A 25 -4.59 -31.92 -11.88
CA ILE A 25 -6.07 -31.93 -11.91
C ILE A 25 -6.63 -30.78 -11.07
N ARG A 26 -6.18 -30.64 -9.81
CA ARG A 26 -6.68 -29.57 -8.93
C ARG A 26 -6.43 -28.19 -9.50
N ARG A 27 -5.27 -27.97 -10.13
CA ARG A 27 -4.97 -26.71 -10.79
C ARG A 27 -5.94 -26.46 -11.95
N ARG A 28 -6.16 -27.45 -12.81
CA ARG A 28 -7.09 -27.33 -13.95
C ARG A 28 -8.51 -26.98 -13.51
N LEU A 29 -9.03 -27.71 -12.52
CA LEU A 29 -10.35 -27.44 -11.95
C LEU A 29 -10.45 -26.05 -11.31
N ALA A 30 -9.38 -25.56 -10.68
CA ALA A 30 -9.34 -24.22 -10.13
C ALA A 30 -9.35 -23.15 -11.22
N ILE A 31 -8.67 -23.39 -12.36
CA ILE A 31 -8.68 -22.49 -13.51
C ILE A 31 -10.08 -22.41 -14.12
N GLU A 32 -10.68 -23.57 -14.45
CA GLU A 32 -12.05 -23.65 -15.00
C GLU A 32 -13.04 -22.89 -14.10
N LYS A 33 -12.93 -23.04 -12.77
CA LYS A 33 -13.78 -22.34 -11.82
C LYS A 33 -13.59 -20.82 -11.78
N VAL A 34 -12.38 -20.30 -12.05
CA VAL A 34 -12.15 -18.85 -12.15
C VAL A 34 -12.77 -18.29 -13.42
N GLU A 35 -12.69 -19.03 -14.53
CA GLU A 35 -13.26 -18.64 -15.82
C GLU A 35 -14.79 -18.60 -15.80
N GLU A 36 -15.43 -19.53 -15.07
CA GLU A 36 -16.89 -19.55 -14.87
C GLU A 36 -17.43 -18.39 -14.02
N ARG A 37 -16.57 -17.74 -13.23
CA ARG A 37 -16.99 -16.71 -12.27
C ARG A 37 -17.04 -15.32 -12.90
N THR A 38 -18.09 -14.58 -12.59
CA THR A 38 -18.22 -13.18 -13.02
C THR A 38 -17.33 -12.25 -12.20
N ASP A 39 -16.93 -11.11 -12.77
CA ASP A 39 -16.16 -10.08 -12.07
C ASP A 39 -16.85 -9.64 -10.77
N SER A 40 -18.17 -9.50 -10.76
CA SER A 40 -18.95 -9.15 -9.57
C SER A 40 -18.77 -10.16 -8.43
N GLN A 41 -18.79 -11.47 -8.75
CA GLN A 41 -18.55 -12.53 -7.75
C GLN A 41 -17.10 -12.51 -7.23
N LYS A 42 -16.12 -12.31 -8.13
CA LYS A 42 -14.69 -12.22 -7.77
C LYS A 42 -14.43 -11.07 -6.83
N VAL A 43 -14.87 -9.88 -7.22
CA VAL A 43 -14.68 -8.63 -6.47
C VAL A 43 -15.36 -8.68 -5.12
N LYS A 44 -16.57 -9.23 -5.02
CA LYS A 44 -17.26 -9.39 -3.74
C LYS A 44 -16.40 -10.18 -2.76
N ASP A 45 -15.96 -11.39 -3.14
CA ASP A 45 -15.19 -12.27 -2.26
C ASP A 45 -13.79 -11.69 -1.93
N ILE A 46 -13.19 -10.95 -2.87
CA ILE A 46 -11.89 -10.29 -2.66
C ILE A 46 -12.04 -9.08 -1.72
N ASN A 47 -13.08 -8.26 -1.90
CA ASN A 47 -13.33 -7.08 -1.06
C ASN A 47 -13.76 -7.45 0.35
N GLU A 48 -14.40 -8.60 0.56
CA GLU A 48 -14.63 -9.15 1.91
C GLU A 48 -13.31 -9.33 2.69
N ALA A 49 -12.22 -9.70 2.01
CA ALA A 49 -10.90 -9.80 2.62
C ALA A 49 -10.17 -8.45 2.70
N LEU A 50 -10.16 -7.66 1.62
CA LEU A 50 -9.44 -6.38 1.55
C LEU A 50 -10.01 -5.33 2.51
N SER A 51 -11.33 -5.30 2.71
CA SER A 51 -12.00 -4.32 3.58
C SER A 51 -11.58 -4.42 5.04
N LEU A 52 -11.17 -5.61 5.50
CA LEU A 52 -10.58 -5.82 6.83
C LEU A 52 -9.31 -4.98 7.04
N TYR A 53 -8.59 -4.72 5.96
CA TYR A 53 -7.37 -3.92 5.93
C TYR A 53 -7.61 -2.51 5.39
N GLY A 54 -8.87 -2.11 5.19
CA GLY A 54 -9.21 -0.77 4.72
C GLY A 54 -9.02 -0.55 3.22
N PHE A 55 -9.01 -1.61 2.42
CA PHE A 55 -8.83 -1.54 0.97
C PHE A 55 -10.00 -2.16 0.20
N LEU A 56 -10.08 -1.84 -1.10
CA LEU A 56 -11.00 -2.41 -2.08
C LEU A 56 -10.26 -2.68 -3.39
N PHE A 57 -10.87 -3.44 -4.29
CA PHE A 57 -10.37 -3.74 -5.62
C PHE A 57 -11.13 -2.97 -6.70
N ASP A 58 -10.40 -2.29 -7.59
CA ASP A 58 -10.93 -1.62 -8.77
C ASP A 58 -10.80 -2.54 -9.99
N VAL A 59 -11.95 -2.99 -10.53
CA VAL A 59 -12.00 -3.91 -11.68
C VAL A 59 -11.50 -3.29 -12.97
N GLN A 60 -11.74 -1.99 -13.14
CA GLN A 60 -11.45 -1.28 -14.39
C GLN A 60 -9.96 -0.98 -14.49
N GLN A 61 -9.36 -0.56 -13.36
CA GLN A 61 -7.92 -0.31 -13.29
C GLN A 61 -7.11 -1.57 -12.98
N ASP A 62 -7.75 -2.63 -12.47
CA ASP A 62 -7.12 -3.88 -12.01
C ASP A 62 -6.12 -3.64 -10.84
N LEU A 63 -6.47 -2.69 -9.95
CA LEU A 63 -5.65 -2.21 -8.83
C LEU A 63 -6.37 -2.38 -7.49
N VAL A 64 -5.59 -2.43 -6.40
CA VAL A 64 -6.10 -2.32 -5.03
C VAL A 64 -6.02 -0.86 -4.59
N TYR A 65 -7.05 -0.32 -3.93
CA TYR A 65 -7.11 1.09 -3.51
C TYR A 65 -7.71 1.26 -2.12
N SER A 66 -7.50 2.42 -1.48
CA SER A 66 -8.04 2.73 -0.15
C SER A 66 -9.57 2.84 -0.12
N HIS A 67 -10.17 2.25 0.91
CA HIS A 67 -11.56 2.51 1.26
C HIS A 67 -11.69 3.95 1.81
N MET A 68 -12.84 4.61 1.61
CA MET A 68 -13.07 5.98 2.09
C MET A 68 -13.17 6.07 3.62
N TYR A 69 -13.85 5.11 4.23
CA TYR A 69 -14.11 5.08 5.68
C TYR A 69 -13.52 3.84 6.37
N PRO A 70 -12.21 3.60 6.27
CA PRO A 70 -11.59 2.44 6.89
C PRO A 70 -11.33 2.71 8.38
N TRP A 71 -10.99 1.69 9.15
CA TRP A 71 -10.69 1.87 10.58
C TRP A 71 -9.43 2.74 10.79
N GLN A 72 -8.51 2.78 9.82
CA GLN A 72 -7.33 3.66 9.81
C GLN A 72 -7.68 5.12 10.03
N ARG A 73 -8.88 5.54 9.63
CA ARG A 73 -9.37 6.90 9.83
C ARG A 73 -9.40 7.31 11.32
N LYS A 74 -9.58 6.34 12.22
CA LYS A 74 -9.71 6.56 13.67
C LYS A 74 -8.39 6.61 14.41
N VAL A 75 -7.28 6.24 13.76
CA VAL A 75 -5.97 6.09 14.41
C VAL A 75 -4.95 7.12 13.92
N GLY A 76 -5.39 8.12 13.14
CA GLY A 76 -4.56 9.27 12.75
C GLY A 76 -3.27 8.88 12.03
N TYR A 77 -2.27 9.74 12.16
CA TYR A 77 -0.96 9.58 11.54
C TYR A 77 0.14 10.31 12.32
N CYS A 78 1.32 9.71 12.38
CA CYS A 78 2.53 10.38 12.84
C CYS A 78 3.77 9.75 12.19
N ARG A 79 4.91 10.46 12.25
CA ARG A 79 6.19 10.05 11.66
C ARG A 79 6.65 8.64 12.08
N LEU A 80 6.26 8.18 13.26
CA LEU A 80 6.58 6.82 13.72
C LEU A 80 6.07 5.74 12.74
N TYR A 81 4.96 6.00 12.03
CA TYR A 81 4.36 5.03 11.12
C TYR A 81 5.29 4.79 9.92
N ASP A 82 5.91 5.86 9.39
CA ASP A 82 6.92 5.72 8.34
C ASP A 82 8.16 4.97 8.82
N GLU A 83 8.63 5.25 10.04
CA GLU A 83 9.79 4.56 10.62
C GLU A 83 9.55 3.06 10.80
N LEU A 84 8.29 2.66 10.99
CA LEU A 84 7.87 1.27 11.10
C LEU A 84 7.53 0.62 9.76
N ALA A 85 7.42 1.38 8.67
CA ALA A 85 7.07 0.85 7.35
C ALA A 85 7.95 -0.36 6.92
N PRO A 86 9.30 -0.34 7.10
CA PRO A 86 10.13 -1.49 6.75
C PRO A 86 9.85 -2.75 7.59
N SER A 87 9.36 -2.61 8.82
CA SER A 87 8.97 -3.76 9.66
C SER A 87 7.77 -4.52 9.09
N LEU A 88 6.99 -3.87 8.23
CA LEU A 88 5.87 -4.42 7.48
C LEU A 88 6.25 -4.79 6.04
N ASN A 89 7.56 -4.88 5.75
CA ASN A 89 8.13 -5.09 4.42
C ASN A 89 7.80 -3.98 3.40
N MET A 90 7.49 -2.77 3.88
CA MET A 90 7.25 -1.61 3.02
C MET A 90 8.54 -0.79 2.92
N ILE A 91 9.08 -0.69 1.72
CA ILE A 91 10.26 0.13 1.40
C ILE A 91 9.77 1.24 0.48
N ILE A 92 9.54 2.40 1.08
CA ILE A 92 8.88 3.54 0.46
C ILE A 92 9.68 4.81 0.74
N ASP A 93 9.59 5.74 -0.20
CA ASP A 93 9.96 7.12 0.04
C ASP A 93 8.74 7.85 0.61
N SER A 94 8.93 8.62 1.69
CA SER A 94 7.91 9.49 2.28
C SER A 94 8.30 10.97 2.14
N GLU A 95 7.33 11.84 1.89
CA GLU A 95 7.56 13.28 1.72
C GLU A 95 6.49 14.08 2.48
N PRO A 96 6.71 14.33 3.79
CA PRO A 96 5.78 15.10 4.60
C PRO A 96 5.88 16.60 4.32
N ILE A 97 4.75 17.22 3.97
CA ILE A 97 4.62 18.66 3.77
C ILE A 97 3.79 19.26 4.90
N TYR A 98 4.49 19.89 5.84
CA TYR A 98 3.89 20.57 6.99
C TYR A 98 3.56 22.03 6.67
N PHE A 99 2.38 22.50 7.06
CA PHE A 99 1.99 23.90 6.93
C PHE A 99 0.93 24.29 7.96
N GLN A 100 0.80 25.59 8.22
CA GLN A 100 -0.27 26.13 9.08
C GLN A 100 -1.34 26.80 8.24
N TYR A 101 -2.60 26.53 8.55
CA TYR A 101 -3.74 27.14 7.88
C TYR A 101 -4.94 27.15 8.82
N ASP A 102 -5.63 28.29 8.89
CA ASP A 102 -6.85 28.46 9.71
C ASP A 102 -6.63 28.07 11.18
N GLY A 103 -5.52 28.53 11.76
CA GLY A 103 -5.12 28.24 13.14
C GLY A 103 -4.74 26.78 13.44
N ARG A 104 -4.75 25.89 12.44
CA ARG A 104 -4.45 24.46 12.59
C ARG A 104 -3.14 24.08 11.91
N ARG A 105 -2.52 22.99 12.37
CA ARG A 105 -1.33 22.39 11.77
C ARG A 105 -1.77 21.30 10.81
N TRP A 106 -1.35 21.41 9.56
CA TRP A 106 -1.69 20.46 8.50
C TRP A 106 -0.46 19.67 8.08
N LEU A 107 -0.71 18.42 7.68
CA LEU A 107 0.23 17.53 7.05
C LEU A 107 -0.41 16.97 5.79
N ILE A 108 0.19 17.28 4.64
CA ILE A 108 -0.06 16.51 3.42
C ILE A 108 1.19 15.70 3.15
N GLU A 109 1.07 14.39 3.07
CA GLU A 109 2.22 13.51 2.88
C GLU A 109 2.07 12.65 1.63
N PHE A 110 3.18 12.51 0.91
CA PHE A 110 3.27 11.70 -0.29
C PHE A 110 4.08 10.46 -0.02
N TRP A 111 3.63 9.33 -0.55
CA TRP A 111 4.41 8.10 -0.52
C TRP A 111 4.49 7.46 -1.89
N LYS A 112 5.64 6.86 -2.18
CA LYS A 112 5.82 5.98 -3.34
C LYS A 112 6.83 4.88 -3.02
N GLY A 113 6.58 3.67 -3.50
CA GLY A 113 7.53 2.58 -3.30
C GLY A 113 6.93 1.19 -3.40
N GLN A 114 7.56 0.27 -2.67
CA GLN A 114 7.19 -1.14 -2.60
C GLN A 114 6.51 -1.44 -1.27
N TYR A 115 5.24 -1.84 -1.33
CA TYR A 115 4.39 -2.18 -0.19
C TYR A 115 4.27 -3.70 -0.10
N GLY A 116 5.34 -4.36 0.37
CA GLY A 116 5.42 -5.82 0.37
C GLY A 116 5.39 -6.38 -1.05
N MET A 117 4.29 -7.03 -1.45
CA MET A 117 4.13 -7.61 -2.79
C MET A 117 3.58 -6.64 -3.83
N THR A 118 3.30 -5.39 -3.48
CA THR A 118 2.72 -4.41 -4.41
C THR A 118 3.62 -3.20 -4.60
N THR A 119 3.55 -2.57 -5.78
CA THR A 119 4.09 -1.22 -6.01
C THR A 119 2.93 -0.25 -5.88
N GLY A 120 3.14 0.92 -5.26
CA GLY A 120 2.04 1.87 -5.11
C GLY A 120 2.48 3.31 -4.88
N GLY A 121 1.48 4.17 -4.81
CA GLY A 121 1.60 5.57 -4.47
C GLY A 121 0.43 6.03 -3.61
N GLU A 122 0.69 6.99 -2.73
CA GLU A 122 -0.29 7.46 -1.76
C GLU A 122 -0.20 8.97 -1.55
N VAL A 123 -1.35 9.58 -1.25
CA VAL A 123 -1.44 10.97 -0.78
C VAL A 123 -2.38 11.02 0.41
N GLY A 124 -1.84 11.42 1.57
CA GLY A 124 -2.58 11.55 2.82
C GLY A 124 -2.72 13.02 3.23
N VAL A 125 -3.87 13.37 3.79
CA VAL A 125 -4.22 14.71 4.27
C VAL A 125 -4.68 14.59 5.72
N TYR A 126 -3.95 15.25 6.60
CA TYR A 126 -4.15 15.20 8.04
C TYR A 126 -4.05 16.58 8.65
N VAL A 127 -4.67 16.74 9.82
CA VAL A 127 -4.74 18.01 10.53
C VAL A 127 -4.66 17.76 12.04
N THR A 128 -4.10 18.70 12.77
CA THR A 128 -4.10 18.70 14.23
C THR A 128 -4.13 20.13 14.75
N ASP A 129 -4.90 20.34 15.81
CA ASP A 129 -4.91 21.52 16.66
C ASP A 129 -4.38 21.21 18.07
N LYS A 130 -3.87 19.99 18.27
CA LYS A 130 -3.33 19.51 19.55
C LYS A 130 -1.85 19.85 19.68
N GLU A 131 -1.37 19.84 20.91
CA GLU A 131 0.06 19.93 21.24
C GLU A 131 0.82 18.68 20.77
N ASP A 132 2.14 18.76 20.77
CA ASP A 132 2.99 17.61 20.46
C ASP A 132 2.89 16.54 21.55
N VAL A 133 2.86 15.28 21.13
CA VAL A 133 2.82 14.14 22.04
C VAL A 133 4.24 13.70 22.35
N ASP A 134 4.52 13.45 23.62
CA ASP A 134 5.76 12.83 24.07
C ASP A 134 5.50 11.48 24.75
N ILE A 135 5.90 10.40 24.09
CA ILE A 135 5.85 9.03 24.59
C ILE A 135 7.30 8.59 24.85
N PRO A 136 7.75 8.55 26.12
CA PRO A 136 9.14 8.30 26.48
C PRO A 136 9.72 7.05 25.81
N GLY A 137 10.79 7.25 25.04
CA GLY A 137 11.51 6.18 24.34
C GLY A 137 10.81 5.58 23.12
N ILE A 138 9.63 6.10 22.73
CA ILE A 138 8.83 5.59 21.61
C ILE A 138 8.67 6.65 20.52
N PHE A 139 8.15 7.82 20.85
CA PHE A 139 7.82 8.87 19.88
C PHE A 139 7.71 10.23 20.57
N SER A 140 8.24 11.27 19.93
CA SER A 140 8.08 12.66 20.38
C SER A 140 7.80 13.52 19.15
N GLY A 141 6.67 14.23 19.14
CA GLY A 141 6.29 15.14 18.06
C GLY A 141 4.78 15.21 17.80
N ALA A 142 4.42 15.89 16.72
CA ALA A 142 3.03 16.10 16.35
C ALA A 142 2.33 14.80 15.95
N PHE A 143 1.14 14.60 16.51
CA PHE A 143 0.20 13.57 16.06
C PHE A 143 -0.93 14.23 15.27
N TYR A 144 -1.19 13.72 14.06
CA TYR A 144 -2.18 14.26 13.16
C TYR A 144 -3.41 13.36 13.07
N GLU A 145 -4.58 13.97 13.03
CA GLU A 145 -5.85 13.29 12.84
C GLU A 145 -6.23 13.30 11.35
N CYS A 146 -6.99 12.29 10.92
CA CYS A 146 -7.60 12.31 9.61
C CYS A 146 -8.51 13.54 9.50
N VAL A 147 -8.47 14.24 8.36
CA VAL A 147 -9.39 15.34 8.08
C VAL A 147 -10.87 14.92 8.10
N SER A 148 -11.73 15.88 8.43
CA SER A 148 -13.18 15.74 8.37
C SER A 148 -13.65 15.48 6.93
N ASP A 149 -14.91 15.08 6.76
CA ASP A 149 -15.50 14.85 5.43
C ASP A 149 -15.53 16.13 4.58
N ASP A 150 -15.63 17.29 5.22
CA ASP A 150 -15.67 18.61 4.59
C ASP A 150 -14.26 19.09 4.19
N ASP A 151 -13.26 18.75 5.01
CA ASP A 151 -11.86 19.13 4.80
C ASP A 151 -11.11 18.22 3.81
N ARG A 152 -11.76 17.16 3.26
CA ARG A 152 -11.18 16.34 2.19
C ARG A 152 -10.88 17.16 0.95
N LEU A 153 -9.69 16.93 0.37
CA LEU A 153 -9.21 17.62 -0.82
C LEU A 153 -9.50 16.83 -2.08
N GLN A 154 -9.75 17.54 -3.19
CA GLN A 154 -9.75 16.93 -4.51
C GLN A 154 -8.29 16.74 -4.95
N MET A 155 -7.90 15.49 -5.11
CA MET A 155 -6.54 15.11 -5.46
C MET A 155 -6.54 14.27 -6.73
N ALA A 156 -5.42 14.30 -7.45
CA ALA A 156 -5.09 13.35 -8.49
C ALA A 156 -3.60 13.07 -8.46
N TYR A 157 -3.20 11.87 -8.84
CA TYR A 157 -1.81 11.57 -9.06
C TYR A 157 -1.61 10.58 -10.20
N THR A 158 -0.41 10.62 -10.76
CA THR A 158 0.09 9.64 -11.73
C THR A 158 1.38 9.05 -11.18
N LEU A 159 1.40 7.74 -10.95
CA LEU A 159 2.61 7.01 -10.59
C LEU A 159 3.25 6.47 -11.86
N LYS A 160 4.50 6.85 -12.09
CA LYS A 160 5.31 6.34 -13.18
C LYS A 160 6.43 5.47 -12.64
N LYS A 161 6.76 4.43 -13.38
CA LYS A 161 7.93 3.60 -13.17
C LYS A 161 8.81 3.69 -14.41
N GLU A 162 10.01 4.24 -14.27
CA GLU A 162 10.94 4.44 -15.39
C GLU A 162 10.22 5.12 -16.57
N ASP A 163 9.54 6.24 -16.28
CA ASP A 163 8.73 7.06 -17.20
C ASP A 163 7.44 6.43 -17.75
N LYS A 164 7.21 5.13 -17.54
CA LYS A 164 5.94 4.49 -17.90
C LYS A 164 4.90 4.70 -16.81
N THR A 165 3.77 5.30 -17.16
CA THR A 165 2.59 5.35 -16.28
C THR A 165 2.12 3.95 -15.93
N ILE A 166 2.00 3.67 -14.63
CA ILE A 166 1.47 2.40 -14.10
C ILE A 166 0.17 2.61 -13.31
N ILE A 167 -0.05 3.79 -12.72
CA ILE A 167 -1.26 4.12 -11.97
C ILE A 167 -1.68 5.55 -12.28
N GLU A 168 -2.98 5.74 -12.48
CA GLU A 168 -3.62 7.06 -12.53
C GLU A 168 -4.85 7.08 -11.64
N ARG A 169 -4.84 7.99 -10.67
CA ARG A 169 -5.93 8.11 -9.70
C ARG A 169 -6.39 9.54 -9.57
N LYS A 170 -7.70 9.72 -9.38
CA LYS A 170 -8.30 10.99 -8.96
C LYS A 170 -9.47 10.76 -8.03
N GLY A 171 -9.66 11.66 -7.07
CA GLY A 171 -10.80 11.61 -6.18
C GLY A 171 -10.73 12.67 -5.09
N ARG A 172 -11.90 13.05 -4.56
CA ARG A 172 -11.96 13.80 -3.30
C ARG A 172 -11.81 12.83 -2.15
N HIS A 173 -10.67 12.91 -1.45
CA HIS A 173 -10.31 11.92 -0.44
C HIS A 173 -9.48 12.56 0.68
N TRP A 174 -9.28 11.83 1.78
CA TRP A 174 -8.30 12.18 2.81
C TRP A 174 -7.01 11.35 2.64
N TRP A 175 -7.15 10.09 2.22
CA TRP A 175 -6.05 9.17 1.94
C TRP A 175 -6.22 8.45 0.60
N LEU A 176 -5.73 9.05 -0.49
CA LEU A 176 -5.90 8.53 -1.85
C LEU A 176 -4.74 7.58 -2.18
N THR A 177 -5.03 6.30 -2.44
CA THR A 177 -4.00 5.28 -2.68
C THR A 177 -4.41 4.30 -3.76
N ASP A 178 -3.41 3.76 -4.47
CA ASP A 178 -3.57 2.60 -5.33
C ASP A 178 -2.27 1.78 -5.37
N PHE A 179 -2.44 0.47 -5.54
CA PHE A 179 -1.38 -0.52 -5.50
C PHE A 179 -1.53 -1.52 -6.63
N ASP A 180 -0.47 -1.64 -7.43
CA ASP A 180 -0.33 -2.64 -8.48
C ASP A 180 0.28 -3.92 -7.91
N VAL A 181 -0.43 -5.03 -8.05
CA VAL A 181 -0.12 -6.29 -7.35
C VAL A 181 0.93 -7.08 -8.12
N ALA A 182 1.93 -7.57 -7.38
CA ALA A 182 3.03 -8.36 -7.90
C ALA A 182 3.90 -7.63 -8.95
N VAL A 183 3.87 -6.30 -8.95
CA VAL A 183 4.88 -5.47 -9.60
C VAL A 183 5.94 -5.10 -8.56
N PHE A 184 7.19 -5.46 -8.85
CA PHE A 184 8.32 -5.09 -8.02
C PHE A 184 8.93 -3.78 -8.50
N SER A 185 9.15 -2.83 -7.59
CA SER A 185 9.84 -1.57 -7.86
C SER A 185 10.80 -1.23 -6.72
N LYS A 186 11.85 -0.49 -7.05
CA LYS A 186 12.61 0.28 -6.05
C LYS A 186 12.06 1.71 -6.02
N PRO A 187 12.05 2.39 -4.85
CA PRO A 187 11.53 3.77 -4.77
C PRO A 187 12.17 4.72 -5.77
N GLU A 188 13.46 4.56 -6.06
CA GLU A 188 14.20 5.43 -7.00
C GLU A 188 13.80 5.23 -8.47
N GLN A 189 13.11 4.12 -8.79
CA GLN A 189 12.55 3.88 -10.12
C GLN A 189 11.20 4.56 -10.32
N LEU A 190 10.61 5.11 -9.25
CA LEU A 190 9.26 5.65 -9.24
C LEU A 190 9.27 7.18 -9.19
N SER A 191 8.32 7.77 -9.90
CA SER A 191 7.97 9.19 -9.76
C SER A 191 6.46 9.34 -9.58
N LEU A 192 6.07 10.33 -8.79
CA LEU A 192 4.68 10.62 -8.45
C LEU A 192 4.37 12.06 -8.88
N GLU A 193 3.53 12.21 -9.90
CA GLU A 193 3.06 13.51 -10.39
C GLU A 193 1.72 13.82 -9.73
N LEU A 194 1.71 14.83 -8.87
CA LEU A 194 0.61 15.14 -7.96
C LEU A 194 -0.14 16.38 -8.42
N GLN A 195 -1.46 16.39 -8.22
CA GLN A 195 -2.31 17.58 -8.38
C GLN A 195 -3.27 17.67 -7.20
N ILE A 196 -3.28 18.79 -6.51
CA ILE A 196 -4.14 19.03 -5.35
C ILE A 196 -4.90 20.34 -5.54
N ILE A 197 -6.22 20.29 -5.45
CA ILE A 197 -7.09 21.47 -5.53
C ILE A 197 -7.47 21.89 -4.11
N PHE A 198 -7.06 23.10 -3.72
CA PHE A 198 -7.31 23.66 -2.40
C PHE A 198 -8.65 24.39 -2.33
N PRO A 199 -9.29 24.46 -1.13
CA PRO A 199 -10.58 25.13 -0.95
C PRO A 199 -10.49 26.64 -1.24
N ASN A 200 -9.37 27.28 -0.94
CA ASN A 200 -9.12 28.69 -1.23
C ASN A 200 -7.63 28.96 -1.48
N SER A 201 -7.32 30.17 -1.94
CA SER A 201 -5.94 30.58 -2.23
C SER A 201 -5.09 30.74 -0.96
N GLU A 202 -5.70 30.85 0.22
CA GLU A 202 -4.95 30.97 1.48
C GLU A 202 -4.32 29.63 1.85
N MET A 203 -5.10 28.55 1.89
CA MET A 203 -4.59 27.20 2.15
C MET A 203 -3.58 26.77 1.06
N GLN A 204 -3.84 27.13 -0.19
CA GLN A 204 -2.91 26.90 -1.29
C GLN A 204 -1.55 27.56 -1.03
N ARG A 205 -1.54 28.85 -0.68
CA ARG A 205 -0.28 29.57 -0.39
C ARG A 205 0.43 28.98 0.82
N ALA A 206 -0.31 28.59 1.86
CA ALA A 206 0.26 27.91 3.02
C ALA A 206 0.93 26.59 2.63
N PHE A 207 0.28 25.78 1.78
CA PHE A 207 0.87 24.55 1.26
C PHE A 207 2.11 24.79 0.39
N ILE A 208 2.09 25.80 -0.49
CA ILE A 208 3.27 26.20 -1.28
C ILE A 208 4.43 26.61 -0.37
N LYS A 209 4.15 27.33 0.73
CA LYS A 209 5.17 27.63 1.74
C LYS A 209 5.70 26.35 2.39
N GLY A 210 4.84 25.40 2.75
CA GLY A 210 5.24 24.09 3.28
C GLY A 210 6.15 23.32 2.31
N LEU A 211 5.84 23.33 1.00
CA LEU A 211 6.72 22.76 -0.03
C LEU A 211 8.09 23.44 -0.06
N SER A 212 8.13 24.78 0.02
CA SER A 212 9.38 25.53 0.08
C SER A 212 10.18 25.20 1.35
N ASP A 213 9.52 25.06 2.49
CA ASP A 213 10.16 24.69 3.77
C ASP A 213 10.72 23.26 3.70
N ALA A 214 10.07 22.35 2.97
CA ALA A 214 10.55 20.99 2.68
C ALA A 214 11.69 20.94 1.64
N GLY A 215 12.02 22.06 0.98
CA GLY A 215 13.14 22.18 0.05
C GLY A 215 12.77 22.14 -1.44
N TYR A 216 11.49 22.23 -1.80
CA TYR A 216 11.05 22.38 -3.19
C TYR A 216 11.29 23.81 -3.68
N LYS A 217 11.68 23.94 -4.96
CA LYS A 217 11.90 25.24 -5.61
C LYS A 217 10.69 25.61 -6.46
N ALA A 218 10.60 26.89 -6.83
CA ALA A 218 9.51 27.39 -7.69
C ALA A 218 9.41 26.65 -9.04
N GLN A 219 10.52 26.15 -9.57
CA GLN A 219 10.54 25.35 -10.81
C GLN A 219 9.94 23.94 -10.64
N ASP A 220 9.89 23.42 -9.41
CA ASP A 220 9.35 22.08 -9.10
C ASP A 220 7.84 22.12 -8.85
N ILE A 221 7.25 23.33 -8.83
CA ILE A 221 5.86 23.59 -8.45
C ILE A 221 5.18 24.33 -9.59
N ARG A 222 4.06 23.79 -10.08
CA ARG A 222 3.19 24.50 -11.02
C ARG A 222 1.88 24.86 -10.33
N VAL A 223 1.45 26.11 -10.48
CA VAL A 223 0.24 26.64 -9.85
C VAL A 223 -0.74 27.07 -10.93
N GLU A 224 -1.99 26.62 -10.82
CA GLU A 224 -3.08 27.02 -11.69
C GLU A 224 -4.35 27.25 -10.86
N ASN A 225 -4.81 28.49 -10.78
CA ASN A 225 -5.93 28.89 -9.92
C ASN A 225 -5.71 28.49 -8.44
N ARG A 226 -6.48 27.52 -7.94
CA ARG A 226 -6.36 26.94 -6.57
C ARG A 226 -5.65 25.58 -6.57
N MET A 227 -5.19 25.12 -7.73
CA MET A 227 -4.55 23.83 -7.90
C MET A 227 -3.03 23.99 -7.86
N VAL A 228 -2.37 23.05 -7.18
CA VAL A 228 -0.91 22.95 -7.10
C VAL A 228 -0.50 21.59 -7.67
N GLN A 229 0.46 21.61 -8.60
CA GLN A 229 1.10 20.41 -9.14
C GLN A 229 2.52 20.32 -8.60
N VAL A 230 2.91 19.10 -8.21
CA VAL A 230 4.24 18.78 -7.68
C VAL A 230 4.71 17.48 -8.30
N ILE A 231 5.98 17.39 -8.67
CA ILE A 231 6.59 16.15 -9.13
C ILE A 231 7.51 15.63 -8.02
N PHE A 232 7.15 14.48 -7.45
CA PHE A 232 7.92 13.80 -6.42
C PHE A 232 8.73 12.64 -7.01
N THR A 233 10.05 12.85 -7.13
CA THR A 233 11.01 11.88 -7.70
C THR A 233 12.00 11.43 -6.64
N THR A 234 12.82 12.34 -6.15
CA THR A 234 13.76 12.11 -5.05
C THR A 234 13.31 12.89 -3.84
N PRO A 235 13.32 12.28 -2.65
CA PRO A 235 12.91 13.00 -1.46
C PRO A 235 13.74 14.23 -1.15
N ARG A 236 13.06 15.30 -0.75
CA ARG A 236 13.67 16.55 -0.29
C ARG A 236 13.83 16.56 1.22
N THR A 237 12.92 15.89 1.92
CA THR A 237 12.99 15.65 3.37
C THR A 237 13.79 14.39 3.73
N ALA A 238 14.30 14.39 4.97
CA ALA A 238 15.07 13.27 5.50
C ALA A 238 14.19 12.03 5.65
N GLN A 239 14.61 10.93 5.01
CA GLN A 239 13.85 9.69 5.06
C GLN A 239 13.89 9.05 6.46
N PRO A 240 12.78 8.44 6.92
CA PRO A 240 12.67 7.78 8.21
C PRO A 240 13.42 6.43 8.20
N GLN A 241 14.73 6.48 8.00
CA GLN A 241 15.56 5.29 7.84
C GLN A 241 16.06 4.79 9.20
N LYS A 242 15.17 4.08 9.91
CA LYS A 242 15.52 3.35 11.16
C LYS A 242 16.40 2.12 10.89
N TYR A 243 16.33 1.56 9.68
CA TYR A 243 16.98 0.31 9.30
C TYR A 243 18.19 0.52 8.40
N GLY A 244 19.28 -0.23 8.66
CA GLY A 244 20.48 -0.18 7.84
C GLY A 244 20.27 -0.69 6.41
N LYS A 245 21.12 -0.23 5.48
CA LYS A 245 21.04 -0.53 4.03
C LYS A 245 20.93 -2.02 3.71
N TRP A 246 21.62 -2.88 4.46
CA TRP A 246 21.58 -4.34 4.28
C TRP A 246 20.20 -4.95 4.58
N VAL A 247 19.52 -4.45 5.63
CA VAL A 247 18.17 -4.90 5.99
C VAL A 247 17.19 -4.48 4.91
N VAL A 248 17.26 -3.22 4.45
CA VAL A 248 16.44 -2.71 3.35
C VAL A 248 16.65 -3.54 2.07
N ALA A 249 17.91 -3.84 1.71
CA ALA A 249 18.22 -4.66 0.55
C ALA A 249 17.66 -6.10 0.67
N TRP A 250 17.70 -6.68 1.87
CA TRP A 250 17.12 -8.00 2.12
C TRP A 250 15.60 -7.99 2.01
N ILE A 251 14.91 -7.00 2.60
CA ILE A 251 13.47 -6.81 2.47
C ILE A 251 13.09 -6.68 0.98
N GLN A 252 13.80 -5.85 0.21
CA GLN A 252 13.53 -5.72 -1.23
C GLN A 252 13.79 -7.01 -2.02
N ARG A 253 14.78 -7.82 -1.62
CA ARG A 253 15.01 -9.14 -2.22
C ARG A 253 13.84 -10.08 -1.94
N LEU A 254 13.29 -10.07 -0.72
CA LEU A 254 12.09 -10.83 -0.38
C LEU A 254 10.87 -10.34 -1.16
N ASN A 255 10.62 -9.03 -1.19
CA ASN A 255 9.52 -8.44 -1.95
C ASN A 255 9.58 -8.87 -3.42
N ARG A 256 10.75 -8.77 -4.06
CA ARG A 256 10.98 -9.24 -5.42
C ARG A 256 10.68 -10.73 -5.59
N PHE A 257 11.17 -11.56 -4.67
CA PHE A 257 10.91 -12.99 -4.69
C PHE A 257 9.40 -13.28 -4.62
N TYR A 258 8.67 -12.60 -3.74
CA TYR A 258 7.24 -12.79 -3.59
C TYR A 258 6.44 -12.31 -4.82
N CYS A 259 6.82 -11.18 -5.44
CA CYS A 259 6.23 -10.74 -6.71
C CYS A 259 6.44 -11.80 -7.82
N HIS A 260 7.65 -12.36 -7.94
CA HIS A 260 7.93 -13.42 -8.91
C HIS A 260 7.15 -14.71 -8.61
N LEU A 261 7.09 -15.12 -7.33
CA LEU A 261 6.35 -16.29 -6.91
C LEU A 261 4.86 -16.14 -7.21
N PHE A 262 4.26 -14.99 -6.89
CA PHE A 262 2.87 -14.69 -7.19
C PHE A 262 2.60 -14.82 -8.69
N ASN A 263 3.39 -14.15 -9.53
CA ASN A 263 3.22 -14.20 -10.99
C ASN A 263 3.45 -15.61 -11.56
N TRP A 264 4.40 -16.37 -11.01
CA TRP A 264 4.65 -17.75 -11.45
C TRP A 264 3.49 -18.69 -11.08
N VAL A 265 3.00 -18.62 -9.84
CA VAL A 265 1.88 -19.45 -9.36
C VAL A 265 0.59 -19.13 -10.10
N THR A 266 0.40 -17.89 -10.55
CA THR A 266 -0.83 -17.38 -11.17
C THR A 266 -0.70 -17.14 -12.68
N ARG A 267 0.35 -17.67 -13.31
CA ARG A 267 0.74 -17.42 -14.72
C ARG A 267 -0.32 -17.73 -15.78
N ASP A 268 -1.38 -18.47 -15.42
CA ASP A 268 -2.48 -18.80 -16.32
C ASP A 268 -3.44 -17.62 -16.51
N PHE A 269 -3.29 -16.55 -15.72
CA PHE A 269 -4.14 -15.36 -15.76
C PHE A 269 -3.32 -14.09 -15.98
N THR A 270 -3.88 -13.17 -16.78
CA THR A 270 -3.30 -11.85 -17.01
C THR A 270 -3.75 -10.85 -15.95
N ARG A 271 -5.07 -10.78 -15.69
CA ARG A 271 -5.68 -9.82 -14.76
C ARG A 271 -5.42 -10.20 -13.32
N THR A 272 -5.05 -9.21 -12.51
CA THR A 272 -4.85 -9.34 -11.06
C THR A 272 -6.11 -9.88 -10.37
N LEU A 273 -7.29 -9.43 -10.77
CA LEU A 273 -8.56 -9.95 -10.24
C LEU A 273 -8.64 -11.48 -10.32
N ASP A 274 -8.33 -12.04 -11.49
CA ASP A 274 -8.37 -13.48 -11.75
C ASP A 274 -7.23 -14.22 -11.03
N LYS A 275 -6.03 -13.62 -10.98
CA LYS A 275 -4.90 -14.16 -10.22
C LYS A 275 -5.22 -14.31 -8.74
N ILE A 276 -5.86 -13.31 -8.12
CA ILE A 276 -6.25 -13.35 -6.70
C ILE A 276 -7.37 -14.36 -6.48
N ASP A 277 -8.39 -14.40 -7.34
CA ASP A 277 -9.49 -15.38 -7.21
C ASP A 277 -8.98 -16.82 -7.39
N PHE A 278 -8.03 -17.04 -8.30
CA PHE A 278 -7.34 -18.33 -8.45
C PHE A 278 -6.63 -18.74 -7.16
N LEU A 279 -5.86 -17.86 -6.52
CA LEU A 279 -5.18 -18.17 -5.26
C LEU A 279 -6.17 -18.49 -4.13
N ARG A 280 -7.30 -17.78 -4.09
CA ARG A 280 -8.38 -18.03 -3.13
C ARG A 280 -8.98 -19.43 -3.30
N ILE A 281 -9.19 -19.85 -4.55
CA ILE A 281 -9.76 -21.17 -4.87
C ILE A 281 -8.74 -22.29 -4.68
N TYR A 282 -7.50 -22.08 -5.13
CA TYR A 282 -6.46 -23.11 -5.17
C TYR A 282 -5.75 -23.29 -3.82
N TYR A 283 -5.59 -22.22 -3.04
CA TYR A 283 -5.00 -22.22 -1.70
C TYR A 283 -5.92 -21.61 -0.63
N PRO A 284 -7.13 -22.18 -0.40
CA PRO A 284 -8.15 -21.57 0.44
C PRO A 284 -7.73 -21.43 1.91
N ILE A 285 -6.88 -22.32 2.43
CA ILE A 285 -6.37 -22.24 3.80
C ILE A 285 -5.45 -21.02 3.96
N LEU A 286 -4.51 -20.84 3.03
CA LEU A 286 -3.61 -19.68 3.04
C LEU A 286 -4.39 -18.38 2.88
N PHE A 287 -5.36 -18.36 1.97
CA PHE A 287 -6.22 -17.19 1.78
C PHE A 287 -6.99 -16.84 3.06
N ARG A 288 -7.58 -17.82 3.76
CA ARG A 288 -8.27 -17.59 5.05
C ARG A 288 -7.33 -17.10 6.16
N MET A 289 -6.08 -17.55 6.17
CA MET A 289 -5.08 -17.05 7.12
C MET A 289 -4.75 -15.57 6.86
N LEU A 290 -4.74 -15.14 5.59
CA LEU A 290 -4.56 -13.74 5.20
C LEU A 290 -5.83 -12.91 5.45
N ALA A 291 -7.00 -13.43 5.08
CA ALA A 291 -8.32 -12.84 5.30
C ALA A 291 -8.84 -13.10 6.74
N ASN A 292 -7.96 -13.02 7.73
CA ASN A 292 -8.29 -13.32 9.12
C ASN A 292 -8.62 -12.03 9.88
N SER A 293 -9.89 -11.86 10.24
CA SER A 293 -10.36 -10.72 11.03
C SER A 293 -9.68 -10.58 12.40
N LYS A 294 -9.17 -11.67 13.00
CA LYS A 294 -8.39 -11.57 14.26
C LYS A 294 -7.06 -10.86 14.03
N ARG A 295 -6.42 -11.06 12.88
CA ARG A 295 -5.17 -10.38 12.53
C ARG A 295 -5.43 -8.90 12.25
N ALA A 296 -6.48 -8.59 11.50
CA ALA A 296 -6.92 -7.21 11.27
C ALA A 296 -7.26 -6.49 12.59
N LYS A 297 -8.03 -7.13 13.48
CA LYS A 297 -8.33 -6.60 14.82
C LYS A 297 -7.09 -6.42 15.67
N LYS A 298 -6.12 -7.34 15.63
CA LYS A 298 -4.85 -7.19 16.36
C LYS A 298 -4.05 -5.99 15.85
N LEU A 299 -4.08 -5.73 14.54
CA LEU A 299 -3.48 -4.54 13.97
C LEU A 299 -4.21 -3.29 14.46
N GLU A 300 -5.55 -3.25 14.36
CA GLU A 300 -6.38 -2.16 14.88
C GLU A 300 -6.16 -1.92 16.39
N GLU A 301 -6.06 -2.96 17.20
CA GLU A 301 -5.78 -2.89 18.64
C GLU A 301 -4.36 -2.38 18.93
N LEU A 302 -3.35 -2.77 18.14
CA LEU A 302 -1.99 -2.24 18.27
C LEU A 302 -2.00 -0.72 18.10
N TYR A 303 -2.71 -0.23 17.08
CA TYR A 303 -2.87 1.20 16.82
C TYR A 303 -3.70 1.90 17.90
N LYS A 304 -4.82 1.30 18.34
CA LYS A 304 -5.63 1.83 19.45
C LYS A 304 -4.89 1.87 20.77
N ASN A 305 -4.02 0.92 21.08
CA ASN A 305 -3.26 0.92 22.33
C ASN A 305 -2.21 2.03 22.39
N MET A 306 -1.81 2.59 21.24
CA MET A 306 -1.01 3.81 21.19
C MET A 306 -1.87 5.07 21.44
N GLN A 307 -3.18 5.02 21.19
CA GLN A 307 -4.10 6.16 21.21
C GLN A 307 -4.30 6.85 22.58
N PRO A 308 -4.37 6.15 23.73
CA PRO A 308 -4.44 6.79 25.05
C PRO A 308 -3.23 7.67 25.38
N TYR A 309 -2.07 7.36 24.81
CA TYR A 309 -0.85 8.15 24.98
C TYR A 309 -0.80 9.36 24.05
N LEU A 310 -1.69 9.41 23.04
CA LEU A 310 -1.76 10.46 22.01
C LEU A 310 -2.86 11.51 22.28
N ASN A 311 -3.67 11.32 23.34
CA ASN A 311 -4.81 12.16 23.70
C ASN A 311 -4.64 12.86 25.08
N GLN A 312 -3.43 12.91 25.64
CA GLN A 312 -3.09 13.75 26.80
C GLN A 312 -2.58 15.10 26.33
#